data_AF-A0A497JN02-F1
#
_entry.id   AF-A0A497JN02-F1
#
_cell.length_a   1.000
_cell.length_b   1.000
_cell.length_c   1.000
_cell.angle_alpha   90.00
_cell.angle_beta   90.00
_cell.angle_gamma   90.00
#
_symmetry.space_group_name_H-M   'P 1'
#
loop_
_entity.id
_entity.type
_entity.pdbx_description
1 polymer ?
#
loop_
_entity_poly.entity_id
_entity_poly.type
_entity_poly.pdbx_seq_one_letter_code
_entity_poly.pdbx_strand_id
1 'polypeptide(L)'
;MFIGAGIGLVFGRPDVGGALGMGVGFLLMGFLRVKVIHPTPLTLSLPKTFGNLILTVIGILLILAGVLIFYNLQLLYPYLAGLALIIVGLIVLVSGLRVKGVKGYS
;
A
#
# COMPACT_ATOMS: atom_id res chain seq x y z
N MET A 1 3.09 13.11 -9.92
CA MET A 1 3.16 13.02 -11.40
C MET A 1 4.51 12.49 -11.87
N PHE A 2 5.63 13.21 -11.76
CA PHE A 2 6.96 12.75 -12.24
C PHE A 2 7.44 11.43 -11.64
N ILE A 3 7.27 11.25 -10.33
CA ILE A 3 7.63 10.00 -9.64
C ILE A 3 6.83 8.82 -10.20
N GLY A 4 5.52 9.00 -10.41
CA GLY A 4 4.66 7.95 -10.96
C GLY A 4 4.99 7.63 -12.43
N ALA A 5 5.21 8.65 -13.27
CA ALA A 5 5.62 8.46 -14.65
C ALA A 5 6.99 7.79 -14.76
N GLY A 6 7.93 8.12 -13.87
CA GLY A 6 9.25 7.48 -13.77
C GLY A 6 9.15 6.00 -13.39
N ILE A 7 8.30 5.65 -12.43
CA ILE A 7 8.01 4.24 -12.10
C ILE A 7 7.33 3.55 -13.30
N GLY A 8 6.37 4.20 -13.95
CA GLY A 8 5.71 3.68 -15.15
C GLY A 8 6.66 3.42 -16.32
N LEU A 9 7.68 4.26 -16.49
CA LEU A 9 8.74 4.10 -17.49
C LEU A 9 9.53 2.79 -17.29
N VAL A 10 9.82 2.40 -16.05
CA VAL A 10 10.51 1.14 -15.74
C VAL A 10 9.71 -0.07 -16.19
N PHE A 11 8.37 0.03 -16.19
CA PHE A 11 7.45 -1.02 -16.65
C PHE A 11 7.03 -0.84 -18.12
N GLY A 12 7.63 0.09 -18.88
CA GLY A 12 7.29 0.36 -20.28
C GLY A 12 5.91 0.99 -20.49
N ARG A 13 5.26 1.46 -19.42
CA ARG A 13 3.92 2.07 -19.44
C ARG A 13 3.90 3.38 -18.66
N PRO A 14 4.58 4.44 -19.17
CA PRO A 14 4.60 5.76 -18.54
C PRO A 14 3.21 6.33 -18.29
N ASP A 15 2.24 6.05 -19.17
CA ASP A 15 0.88 6.60 -19.09
C ASP A 15 0.15 6.12 -17.82
N VAL A 16 0.27 4.83 -17.51
CA VAL A 16 -0.35 4.22 -16.32
C VAL A 16 0.35 4.71 -15.05
N GLY A 17 1.69 4.77 -15.07
CA GLY A 17 2.46 5.29 -13.95
C GLY A 17 2.18 6.76 -13.67
N GLY A 18 2.04 7.58 -14.72
CA GLY A 18 1.67 8.98 -14.63
C GLY A 18 0.29 9.18 -14.00
N ALA A 19 -0.72 8.41 -14.45
CA ALA A 19 -2.07 8.42 -13.90
C ALA A 19 -2.11 8.01 -12.42
N LEU A 20 -1.38 6.96 -12.02
CA LEU A 20 -1.21 6.57 -10.62
C LEU A 20 -0.54 7.68 -9.80
N GLY A 21 0.52 8.28 -10.34
CA GLY A 21 1.23 9.39 -9.71
C GLY A 21 0.41 10.69 -9.61
N MET A 22 -0.64 10.84 -10.41
CA MET A 22 -1.62 11.92 -10.28
C MET A 22 -2.65 11.59 -9.21
N GLY A 23 -3.23 10.39 -9.21
CA GLY A 23 -4.22 9.96 -8.21
C GLY A 23 -3.66 10.01 -6.78
N VAL A 24 -2.46 9.48 -6.56
CA VAL A 24 -1.79 9.52 -5.25
C VAL A 24 -1.48 10.96 -4.83
N GLY A 25 -1.01 11.80 -5.76
CA GLY A 25 -0.75 13.22 -5.50
C GLY A 25 -2.00 14.01 -5.13
N PHE A 26 -3.13 13.71 -5.78
CA PHE A 26 -4.44 14.31 -5.49
C PHE A 26 -4.92 13.95 -4.08
N LEU A 27 -4.85 12.68 -3.71
CA LEU A 27 -5.20 12.22 -2.35
C LEU A 27 -4.32 12.90 -1.30
N LEU A 28 -3.00 12.96 -1.52
CA LEU A 28 -2.05 13.65 -0.64
C LEU A 28 -2.37 15.13 -0.47
N MET A 29 -2.74 15.84 -1.54
CA MET A 29 -3.19 17.23 -1.44
C MET A 29 -4.44 17.37 -0.56
N GLY A 30 -5.41 16.46 -0.67
CA GLY A 30 -6.58 16.45 0.21
C GLY A 30 -6.20 16.27 1.69
N PHE A 31 -5.30 15.34 1.99
CA PHE A 31 -4.80 15.11 3.34
C PHE A 31 -3.99 16.28 3.90
N LEU A 32 -3.11 16.88 3.09
CA LEU A 32 -2.25 17.98 3.52
C LEU A 32 -3.03 19.30 3.64
N ARG A 33 -4.02 19.55 2.79
CA ARG A 33 -4.81 20.78 2.79
C ARG A 33 -5.75 20.89 3.99
N VAL A 34 -6.25 19.76 4.52
CA VAL A 34 -6.99 19.73 5.80
C VAL A 34 -6.12 20.20 6.97
N LYS A 35 -4.78 20.11 6.86
CA LYS A 35 -3.83 20.47 7.92
C LYS A 35 -3.47 21.96 7.98
N VAL A 36 -3.73 22.73 6.92
CA VAL A 36 -3.15 24.08 6.75
C VAL A 36 -4.14 25.22 7.08
N ILE A 37 -5.43 24.91 7.26
CA ILE A 37 -6.46 25.92 7.54
C ILE A 37 -6.70 25.99 9.06
N HIS A 38 -5.91 26.87 9.70
CA HIS A 38 -5.98 27.37 11.08
C HIS A 38 -5.59 26.44 12.25
N PRO A 39 -4.67 26.88 13.13
CA PRO A 39 -4.16 26.16 14.29
C PRO A 39 -5.20 26.16 15.42
N THR A 40 -6.09 25.17 15.42
CA THR A 40 -6.64 24.65 16.67
C THR A 40 -5.96 23.32 16.90
N PRO A 41 -5.60 22.95 18.15
CA PRO A 41 -5.03 21.64 18.46
C PRO A 41 -6.15 20.60 18.38
N LEU A 42 -6.77 20.48 17.20
CA LEU A 42 -7.47 19.29 16.82
C LEU A 42 -6.39 18.23 16.74
N THR A 43 -6.33 17.44 17.81
CA THR A 43 -5.76 16.12 17.85
C THR A 43 -6.49 15.23 16.84
N LEU A 44 -6.43 15.60 15.56
CA LEU A 44 -6.67 14.75 14.41
C LEU A 44 -5.50 13.76 14.38
N SER A 45 -5.50 12.91 15.41
CA SER A 45 -4.91 11.61 15.36
C SER A 45 -5.45 11.00 14.07
N LEU A 46 -4.58 10.83 13.07
CA LEU A 46 -4.89 10.00 11.91
C LEU A 46 -5.55 8.75 12.50
N PRO A 47 -6.81 8.43 12.14
CA PRO A 47 -7.47 7.28 12.72
C PRO A 47 -6.53 6.12 12.50
N LYS A 48 -6.07 5.46 13.57
CA LYS A 48 -5.09 4.36 13.47
C LYS A 48 -5.56 3.29 12.45
N THR A 49 -6.87 3.24 12.22
CA THR A 49 -7.58 2.49 11.19
C THR A 49 -7.14 2.79 9.75
N PHE A 50 -6.70 4.01 9.40
CA PHE A 50 -6.33 4.38 8.02
C PHE A 50 -5.01 3.73 7.60
N GLY A 51 -3.98 3.81 8.45
CA GLY A 51 -2.74 3.08 8.25
C GLY A 51 -2.96 1.57 8.21
N ASN A 52 -3.86 1.09 9.07
CA ASN A 52 -4.25 -0.31 9.09
C ASN A 52 -4.89 -0.78 7.77
N LEU A 53 -5.81 0.02 7.23
CA LEU A 53 -6.51 -0.26 5.97
C LEU A 53 -5.52 -0.34 4.80
N ILE A 54 -4.57 0.59 4.74
CA ILE A 54 -3.48 0.58 3.75
C ILE A 54 -2.61 -0.68 3.89
N LEU A 55 -2.22 -1.05 5.12
CA LEU A 55 -1.44 -2.27 5.37
C LEU A 55 -2.17 -3.53 4.91
N THR A 56 -3.48 -3.65 5.19
CA THR A 56 -4.27 -4.79 4.70
C THR A 56 -4.33 -4.87 3.18
N VAL A 57 -4.53 -3.73 2.50
CA VAL A 57 -4.59 -3.69 1.04
C VAL A 57 -3.23 -4.08 0.43
N ILE A 58 -2.12 -3.58 0.99
CA ILE A 58 -0.76 -3.94 0.56
C ILE A 58 -0.50 -5.44 0.79
N GLY A 59 -0.89 -5.99 1.95
CA GLY A 59 -0.74 -7.41 2.24
C GLY A 59 -1.47 -8.31 1.24
N ILE A 60 -2.72 -7.95 0.90
CA ILE A 60 -3.52 -8.66 -0.11
C ILE A 60 -2.85 -8.59 -1.50
N LEU A 61 -2.37 -7.41 -1.90
CA LEU A 61 -1.67 -7.22 -3.18
C LEU A 61 -0.39 -8.05 -3.27
N LEU A 62 0.39 -8.15 -2.19
CA LEU A 62 1.60 -8.97 -2.14
C LEU A 62 1.29 -10.46 -2.27
N ILE A 63 0.23 -10.95 -1.62
CA ILE A 63 -0.20 -12.35 -1.74
C ILE A 63 -0.64 -12.63 -3.19
N LEU A 64 -1.47 -11.75 -3.77
CA LEU A 64 -1.90 -11.86 -5.17
C LEU A 64 -0.73 -11.86 -6.14
N ALA A 65 0.24 -10.96 -5.95
CA ALA A 65 1.46 -10.92 -6.77
C ALA A 65 2.29 -12.19 -6.63
N GLY A 66 2.44 -12.71 -5.41
CA GLY A 66 3.11 -13.98 -5.14
C GLY A 66 2.44 -15.15 -5.85
N VAL A 67 1.10 -15.23 -5.81
CA VAL A 67 0.32 -16.24 -6.53
C VAL A 67 0.44 -16.08 -8.05
N LEU A 68 0.48 -14.85 -8.56
CA LEU A 68 0.63 -14.59 -10.00
C LEU A 68 1.98 -15.06 -10.55
N ILE A 69 3.05 -15.00 -9.74
CA ILE A 69 4.38 -15.50 -10.10
C ILE A 69 4.35 -17.02 -10.36
N PHE A 70 3.47 -17.77 -9.69
CA PHE A 70 3.29 -19.20 -9.96
C PHE A 70 2.65 -19.50 -11.32
N TYR A 71 2.01 -18.53 -11.98
CA TYR A 71 1.36 -18.77 -13.27
C TYR A 71 2.30 -18.70 -14.49
N ASN A 72 3.52 -18.13 -14.35
CA ASN A 72 4.47 -18.00 -15.45
C ASN A 72 5.67 -18.94 -15.25
N LEU A 73 5.48 -20.18 -15.71
CA LEU A 73 6.31 -21.35 -15.46
C LEU A 73 7.45 -21.47 -16.48
N GLN A 74 8.66 -21.00 -16.13
CA GLN A 74 9.84 -21.37 -16.92
C GLN A 74 11.15 -21.59 -16.14
N LEU A 75 11.25 -21.24 -14.85
CA LEU A 75 12.45 -21.52 -14.02
C LEU A 75 12.07 -21.96 -12.58
N LEU A 76 13.01 -22.64 -11.89
CA LEU A 76 12.90 -23.08 -10.49
C LEU A 76 12.98 -21.91 -9.48
N TYR A 77 13.72 -20.84 -9.81
CA TYR A 77 13.91 -19.64 -9.00
C TYR A 77 12.60 -18.84 -8.70
N PRO A 78 11.65 -18.71 -9.65
CA PRO A 78 10.30 -18.17 -9.43
C PRO A 78 9.53 -18.78 -8.25
N TYR A 79 9.73 -20.06 -7.93
CA TYR A 79 9.01 -20.73 -6.83
C TYR A 79 9.44 -20.21 -5.47
N LEU A 80 10.75 -20.04 -5.27
CA LEU A 80 11.30 -19.51 -4.02
C LEU A 80 10.90 -18.05 -3.82
N ALA A 81 10.94 -17.26 -4.89
CA ALA A 81 10.54 -15.86 -4.88
C ALA A 81 9.04 -15.70 -4.59
N GLY A 82 8.18 -16.51 -5.23
CA GLY A 82 6.74 -16.52 -4.99
C GLY A 82 6.38 -16.90 -3.55
N LEU A 83 6.98 -17.97 -3.01
CA LEU A 83 6.79 -18.38 -1.61
C LEU A 83 7.23 -17.29 -0.62
N ALA A 84 8.41 -16.71 -0.84
CA ALA A 84 8.90 -15.62 -0.01
C ALA A 84 7.95 -14.41 -0.04
N LEU A 85 7.44 -14.05 -1.23
CA LEU A 85 6.49 -12.96 -1.38
C LEU A 85 5.18 -13.22 -0.64
N ILE A 86 4.65 -14.45 -0.69
CA ILE A 86 3.44 -14.85 0.02
C ILE A 86 3.65 -14.78 1.53
N ILE A 87 4.80 -15.24 2.04
CA ILE A 87 5.15 -15.17 3.47
C ILE A 87 5.22 -13.71 3.92
N VAL A 88 5.91 -12.85 3.16
CA VAL A 88 5.98 -11.41 3.45
C VAL A 88 4.59 -10.77 3.40
N GLY A 89 3.78 -11.10 2.39
CA GLY A 89 2.41 -10.64 2.25
C GLY A 89 1.53 -11.03 3.45
N LEU A 90 1.66 -12.26 3.94
CA LEU A 90 0.98 -12.74 5.15
C LEU A 90 1.42 -11.98 6.40
N ILE A 91 2.71 -11.73 6.59
CA ILE A 91 3.23 -10.96 7.74
C ILE A 91 2.67 -9.53 7.72
N VAL A 92 2.68 -8.88 6.56
CA VAL A 92 2.14 -7.53 6.38
C VAL A 92 0.62 -7.51 6.59
N LEU A 93 -0.10 -8.51 6.08
CA LEU A 93 -1.55 -8.64 6.25
C LEU A 93 -1.92 -8.85 7.73
N VAL A 94 -1.24 -9.73 8.45
CA VAL A 94 -1.46 -9.95 9.89
C VAL A 94 -1.15 -8.69 10.68
N SER A 95 -0.09 -7.96 10.31
CA SER A 95 0.25 -6.67 10.91
C SER A 95 -0.87 -5.64 10.69
N GLY A 96 -1.47 -5.62 9.49
CA GLY A 96 -2.65 -4.83 9.15
C GLY A 96 -3.99 -5.35 9.71
N LEU A 97 -4.05 -6.54 10.31
CA LEU A 97 -5.26 -7.01 11.00
C LEU A 97 -5.16 -6.81 12.52
N ARG A 98 -3.95 -6.94 13.08
CA ARG A 98 -3.68 -6.84 14.52
C ARG A 98 -3.82 -5.42 15.11
N VAL A 99 -3.86 -4.34 14.32
CA VAL A 99 -4.01 -2.98 14.88
C VAL A 99 -5.43 -2.72 15.41
N LYS A 100 -6.40 -3.61 15.21
CA LYS A 100 -7.65 -3.62 15.99
C LYS A 100 -7.52 -4.48 17.26
N GLY A 101 -6.71 -3.99 18.19
CA GLY A 101 -6.91 -4.20 19.61
C GLY A 101 -7.55 -2.95 20.20
N VAL A 102 -8.87 -2.82 20.07
CA VAL A 102 -9.65 -1.87 20.88
C VAL A 102 -9.41 -2.27 22.34
N LYS A 103 -8.62 -1.46 23.06
CA LYS A 103 -8.71 -1.43 24.51
C LYS A 103 -10.06 -0.82 24.85
N GLY A 104 -11.07 -1.68 25.01
CA GLY A 104 -12.19 -1.38 25.90
C GLY A 104 -11.67 -1.45 27.32
N TYR A 105 -11.71 -0.33 28.03
CA TYR A 105 -11.64 -0.20 29.49
C TYR A 105 -12.46 1.07 29.77
N SER A 106 -13.73 0.89 30.15
CA SER A 106 -14.26 0.78 31.52
C SER A 106 -14.84 2.12 31.94
#